data_AF-A0A2E4NGG2-F1
#
_entry.id   AF-A0A2E4NGG2-F1
#
_cell.length_a   1.000
_cell.length_b   1.000
_cell.length_c   1.000
_cell.angle_alpha   90.00
_cell.angle_beta   90.00
_cell.angle_gamma   90.00
#
_symmetry.space_group_name_H-M   'P 1'
#
loop_
_entity.id
_entity.type
_entity.pdbx_description
1 polymer ?
#
loop_
_entity_poly.entity_id
_entity_poly.type
_entity_poly.pdbx_seq_one_letter_code
_entity_poly.pdbx_strand_id
1 'polypeptide(L)' 'MISKIKGVVTDLTDIGLCLLALFIVVALLIGAGNVGPMGSVVANIISLVDGLAKGGLAGLIGIGIILWLFSRK' A
#
# COMPACT_ATOMS: atom_id res chain seq x y z
N MET A 1 14.24 -5.62 -24.52
CA MET A 1 12.90 -6.17 -24.18
C MET A 1 12.58 -6.04 -22.69
N ILE A 2 13.50 -6.40 -21.79
CA ILE A 2 13.35 -6.21 -20.33
C ILE A 2 12.99 -4.78 -19.91
N SER A 3 13.59 -3.75 -20.54
CA SER A 3 13.27 -2.35 -20.22
C SER A 3 11.84 -1.96 -20.60
N LYS A 4 11.27 -2.58 -21.63
CA LYS A 4 9.89 -2.32 -22.07
C LYS A 4 8.88 -2.97 -21.12
N ILE A 5 9.19 -4.19 -20.66
CA ILE A 5 8.39 -4.89 -19.63
C ILE A 5 8.45 -4.13 -18.31
N LYS A 6 9.63 -3.64 -17.91
CA LYS A 6 9.80 -2.80 -16.71
C LYS A 6 8.94 -1.54 -16.79
N GLY A 7 8.94 -0.84 -17.93
CA GLY A 7 8.09 0.33 -18.15
C GLY A 7 6.60 0.01 -17.98
N VAL A 8 6.11 -1.05 -18.63
CA VAL A 8 4.69 -1.46 -18.51
C VAL A 8 4.30 -1.81 -17.07
N VAL A 9 5.17 -2.50 -16.33
CA VAL A 9 4.90 -2.83 -14.92
C VAL A 9 4.88 -1.56 -14.07
N THR A 10 5.78 -0.61 -14.31
CA THR A 10 5.79 0.68 -13.60
C THR A 10 4.50 1.46 -13.87
N ASP A 11 4.13 1.64 -15.14
CA ASP A 11 2.93 2.40 -15.52
C ASP A 11 1.65 1.76 -14.95
N LEU A 12 1.56 0.43 -14.96
CA LEU A 12 0.43 -0.30 -14.39
C LEU A 12 0.40 -0.20 -12.84
N THR A 13 1.58 -0.20 -12.21
CA THR A 13 1.70 -0.01 -10.76
C THR A 13 1.23 1.39 -10.36
N ASP A 14 1.58 2.42 -11.12
CA ASP A 14 1.14 3.80 -10.86
C ASP A 14 -0.38 3.92 -10.97
N ILE A 15 -0.99 3.33 -11.99
CA ILE A 15 -2.46 3.27 -12.12
C ILE A 15 -3.08 2.51 -10.93
N GLY A 16 -2.49 1.37 -10.56
CA GLY A 16 -2.91 0.58 -9.41
C GLY A 16 -2.84 1.36 -8.10
N LEU A 17 -1.78 2.14 -7.89
CA LEU A 17 -1.60 3.00 -6.71
C LEU A 17 -2.63 4.12 -6.64
N CYS A 18 -2.92 4.78 -7.77
CA CYS A 18 -3.97 5.80 -7.85
C CYS A 18 -5.35 5.22 -7.50
N LEU A 19 -5.68 4.04 -8.03
CA LEU A 19 -6.92 3.35 -7.69
C LEU A 19 -6.94 2.94 -6.22
N LEU A 20 -5.85 2.38 -5.69
CA LEU A 20 -5.74 1.96 -4.30
C LEU A 20 -6.00 3.12 -3.33
N ALA A 21 -5.46 4.30 -3.62
CA ALA A 21 -5.73 5.51 -2.83
C ALA A 21 -7.23 5.85 -2.77
N LEU A 22 -7.94 5.77 -3.90
CA LEU A 22 -9.39 5.97 -3.94
C LEU A 22 -10.13 4.91 -3.11
N PHE A 23 -9.75 3.64 -3.24
CA PHE A 23 -10.36 2.52 -2.51
C PHE A 23 -10.15 2.64 -0.99
N ILE A 24 -9.02 3.19 -0.52
CA ILE A 24 -8.82 3.50 0.91
C ILE A 24 -9.84 4.53 1.39
N VAL A 25 -10.04 5.62 0.64
CA VAL A 25 -11.01 6.66 1.02
C VAL A 25 -12.42 6.08 1.08
N VAL A 26 -12.82 5.30 0.08
CA VAL A 26 -14.14 4.63 0.09
C VAL A 26 -14.25 3.66 1.26
N ALA A 27 -13.22 2.86 1.55
CA ALA A 27 -13.21 1.94 2.69
C ALA A 27 -13.40 2.64 4.04
N LEU A 28 -12.89 3.87 4.19
CA LEU A 28 -13.11 4.67 5.39
C LEU A 28 -14.56 5.18 5.50
N LEU A 29 -15.24 5.43 4.38
CA LEU A 29 -16.62 5.92 4.35
C LEU A 29 -17.66 4.83 4.58
N ILE A 30 -17.50 3.68 3.93
CA ILE A 30 -18.51 2.60 3.94
C ILE A 30 -18.04 1.33 4.66
N GLY A 31 -16.81 1.29 5.15
CA GLY A 31 -16.17 0.12 5.75
C GLY A 31 -15.50 -0.79 4.73
N ALA A 32 -14.34 -1.36 5.08
CA ALA A 32 -13.53 -2.20 4.18
C ALA A 32 -14.25 -3.45 3.65
N GLY A 33 -15.22 -4.00 4.38
CA GLY A 33 -16.03 -5.15 3.95
C GLY A 33 -17.00 -4.84 2.81
N ASN A 34 -17.30 -3.55 2.56
CA ASN A 34 -18.32 -3.12 1.60
C ASN A 34 -17.73 -2.60 0.28
N VAL A 35 -16.40 -2.63 0.12
CA VAL A 35 -15.70 -2.05 -1.05
C VAL A 35 -15.49 -3.05 -2.19
N GLY A 36 -16.22 -4.17 -2.16
CA GLY A 36 -16.13 -5.24 -3.17
C GLY A 36 -14.76 -5.95 -3.17
N PRO A 37 -14.31 -6.49 -4.32
CA PRO A 37 -13.12 -7.35 -4.38
C PRO A 37 -11.80 -6.66 -4.02
N MET A 38 -11.73 -5.33 -4.05
CA MET A 38 -10.56 -4.55 -3.62
C MET A 38 -10.52 -4.29 -2.10
N GLY A 39 -11.62 -4.58 -1.38
CA GLY A 39 -11.71 -4.37 0.08
C GLY A 39 -10.69 -5.19 0.87
N SER A 40 -10.37 -6.42 0.42
CA SER A 40 -9.34 -7.25 1.05
C SER A 40 -7.93 -6.65 0.92
N VAL A 41 -7.61 -6.04 -0.23
CA VAL A 41 -6.30 -5.40 -0.43
C VAL A 41 -6.16 -4.20 0.50
N VAL A 42 -7.21 -3.36 0.60
CA VAL A 42 -7.23 -2.24 1.55
C VAL A 42 -7.11 -2.72 2.99
N ALA A 43 -7.85 -3.78 3.36
CA ALA A 43 -7.79 -4.36 4.70
C ALA A 43 -6.38 -4.89 5.04
N ASN A 44 -5.68 -5.52 4.08
CA ASN A 44 -4.31 -5.98 4.28
C ASN A 44 -3.34 -4.81 4.54
N ILE A 45 -3.49 -3.71 3.81
CA ILE A 45 -2.67 -2.50 4.04
C ILE A 45 -2.96 -1.88 5.40
N ILE A 46 -4.24 -1.72 5.77
CA ILE A 46 -4.63 -1.20 7.09
C ILE A 46 -4.07 -2.10 8.20
N SER A 47 -4.18 -3.42 8.06
CA SER A 47 -3.65 -4.39 9.02
C SER A 47 -2.13 -4.31 9.17
N LEU A 48 -1.42 -4.14 8.05
CA LEU A 48 0.03 -3.91 8.07
C LEU A 48 0.37 -2.62 8.82
N VAL A 49 -0.30 -1.52 8.48
CA VAL A 49 -0.08 -0.22 9.16
C VAL A 49 -0.40 -0.30 10.65
N ASP A 50 -1.50 -0.95 11.03
CA ASP A 50 -1.90 -1.16 12.42
C ASP A 50 -0.88 -2.04 13.18
N GLY A 51 -0.35 -3.07 12.54
CA GLY A 51 0.73 -3.89 13.08
C GLY A 51 2.01 -3.09 13.34
N LEU A 52 2.38 -2.19 12.41
CA LEU A 52 3.51 -1.27 12.63
C LEU A 52 3.19 -0.26 13.74
N ALA A 53 1.98 0.28 13.82
CA ALA A 53 1.60 1.24 14.85
C ALA A 53 1.61 0.63 16.27
N LYS A 54 1.10 -0.60 16.41
CA LYS A 54 1.05 -1.33 17.70
C LYS A 54 2.42 -1.77 18.21
N GLY A 55 3.42 -1.87 17.34
CA GLY A 55 4.79 -2.27 17.69
C GLY A 55 5.60 -1.21 18.47
N GLY A 56 5.06 0.00 18.69
CA GLY A 56 5.76 1.06 19.41
C GLY A 56 7.11 1.43 18.77
N LEU A 57 8.20 1.36 19.54
CA LEU A 57 9.56 1.66 19.04
C LEU A 57 9.98 0.72 17.90
N ALA A 58 9.67 -0.57 18.00
CA ALA A 58 10.00 -1.54 16.95
C ALA A 58 9.24 -1.23 15.64
N GLY A 59 8.00 -0.76 15.76
CA GLY A 59 7.21 -0.26 14.64
C GLY A 59 7.87 0.91 13.91
N LEU A 60 8.30 1.91 14.68
CA LEU A 60 9.01 3.09 14.17
C LEU A 60 10.33 2.71 13.47
N ILE A 61 11.08 1.77 14.03
CA ILE A 61 12.30 1.24 13.39
C ILE A 61 11.94 0.56 12.06
N GLY A 62 10.88 -0.25 12.03
CA GLY A 62 10.37 -0.88 10.81
C GLY A 62 10.02 0.13 9.73
N ILE A 63 9.29 1.20 10.07
CA ILE A 63 8.99 2.31 9.14
C ILE A 63 10.29 2.95 8.64
N GLY A 64 11.24 3.23 9.54
CA GLY A 64 12.52 3.84 9.19
C GLY A 64 13.32 3.02 8.18
N ILE A 65 13.36 1.69 8.35
CA ILE A 65 14.01 0.77 7.41
C ILE A 65 13.30 0.78 6.05
N ILE A 66 11.96 0.75 6.03
CA ILE A 66 11.18 0.80 4.78
C ILE A 66 11.48 2.10 4.03
N LEU A 67 11.40 3.25 4.71
CA LEU A 67 11.69 4.55 4.10
C LEU A 67 13.13 4.62 3.58
N TRP A 68 14.11 4.08 4.33
CA TRP A 68 15.50 4.02 3.90
C TRP A 68 15.67 3.18 2.62
N LEU A 69 15.00 2.02 2.52
CA LEU A 69 15.03 1.18 1.32
C LEU A 69 14.45 1.89 0.10
N PHE A 70 13.30 2.56 0.25
CA PHE A 70 12.66 3.30 -0.85
C PHE A 70 13.41 4.58 -1.24
N SER A 71 14.19 5.14 -0.32
CA SER A 71 15.07 6.30 -0.60
C SER A 71 16.29 5.92 -1.45
N ARG A 72 16.58 4.61 -1.59
CA ARG A 72 17.71 4.10 -2.37
C ARG A 72 17.41 3.94 -3.87
N LYS A 73 16.41 4.68 -4.38
CA LYS A 73 16.11 4.77 -5.82
C LYS A 73 17.25 5.41 -6.60
#